data_AF-A0A1B6JTQ7-F1
#
_entry.id   AF-A0A1B6JTQ7-F1
#
_cell.length_a   1.000
_cell.length_b   1.000
_cell.length_c   1.000
_cell.angle_alpha   90.00
_cell.angle_beta   90.00
_cell.angle_gamma   90.00
#
_symmetry.space_group_name_H-M   'P 1'
#
loop_
_entity.id
_entity.type
_entity.pdbx_description
1 polymer ?
#
loop_
_entity_poly.entity_id
_entity_poly.type
_entity_poly.pdbx_seq_one_letter_code
_entity_poly.pdbx_strand_id
1 'polypeptide(L)'
;MAIASNRRAPQEQRMKARVASHKPLSTFLARVKSETADSFVDQLVPKKLNKISLNNQIIRMRKDVKRAKVHVIHKLTRTIAMLRKSKGNEQLKAKHERKAERLTKKVKRIDELSEDEIAKFALTTTEDLNRLSTDIKIPMTTQAMATIAIHKFVAGPVEEYRKAFPDLPKTAPNLLKKKKRKNKLKLETKESSKDHNEIPNLVSESDNRKNNINDNE
;
A
#
# COMPACT_ATOMS: atom_id res chain seq x y z
N MET A 1 22.00 88.62 2.26
CA MET A 1 21.36 87.39 2.76
C MET A 1 21.32 86.35 1.63
N ALA A 2 21.71 85.11 1.98
CA ALA A 2 21.39 83.82 1.36
C ALA A 2 21.61 83.55 -0.14
N ILE A 3 22.55 82.63 -0.34
CA ILE A 3 22.81 81.72 -1.47
C ILE A 3 21.54 80.97 -1.91
N ALA A 4 21.31 80.82 -3.22
CA ALA A 4 20.62 79.66 -3.79
C ALA A 4 21.09 79.41 -5.23
N SER A 5 21.98 78.44 -5.39
CA SER A 5 22.51 77.98 -6.67
C SER A 5 21.44 77.15 -7.40
N ASN A 6 21.02 77.63 -8.57
CA ASN A 6 20.10 76.92 -9.44
C ASN A 6 20.85 75.82 -10.21
N ARG A 7 20.96 74.61 -9.64
CA ARG A 7 21.54 73.44 -10.33
C ARG A 7 20.53 72.86 -11.31
N ARG A 8 20.65 73.20 -12.59
CA ARG A 8 20.07 72.40 -13.69
C ARG A 8 20.68 71.00 -13.61
N ALA A 9 19.85 69.97 -13.42
CA ALA A 9 20.28 68.58 -13.47
C ALA A 9 20.85 68.24 -14.87
N PRO A 10 22.01 67.58 -14.97
CA PRO A 10 22.63 67.24 -16.25
C PRO A 10 21.77 66.22 -17.02
N GLN A 11 21.68 66.37 -18.35
CA GLN A 11 20.92 65.47 -19.23
C GLN A 11 21.30 63.98 -19.11
N GLU A 12 22.47 63.66 -18.54
CA GLU A 12 22.88 62.28 -18.22
C GLU A 12 21.94 61.54 -17.26
N GLN A 13 21.28 62.23 -16.34
CA GLN A 13 20.33 61.58 -15.42
C GLN A 13 19.02 61.17 -16.11
N ARG A 14 18.62 61.85 -17.21
CA ARG A 14 17.43 61.50 -17.99
C ARG A 14 17.68 60.30 -18.91
N MET A 15 18.90 60.12 -19.41
CA MET A 15 19.29 58.95 -20.22
C MET A 15 19.40 57.68 -19.36
N LYS A 16 19.94 57.79 -18.14
CA LYS A 16 20.04 56.66 -17.19
C LYS A 16 18.66 56.16 -16.70
N ALA A 17 17.67 57.04 -16.59
CA ALA A 17 16.30 56.65 -16.25
C ALA A 17 15.57 55.90 -17.38
N ARG A 18 15.93 56.13 -18.66
CA ARG A 18 15.33 55.45 -19.81
C ARG A 18 15.85 54.01 -20.01
N VAL A 19 17.10 53.75 -19.63
CA VAL A 19 17.70 52.40 -19.68
C VAL A 19 17.22 51.52 -18.51
N ALA A 20 16.83 52.12 -17.38
CA ALA A 20 16.36 51.40 -16.20
C ALA A 20 14.91 50.88 -16.27
N SER A 21 14.13 51.25 -17.30
CA SER A 21 12.70 50.87 -17.41
C SER A 21 12.41 49.72 -18.38
N HIS A 22 13.40 49.26 -19.14
CA HIS A 22 13.24 48.08 -20.00
C HIS A 22 13.69 46.85 -19.22
N LYS A 23 12.73 46.17 -18.58
CA LYS A 23 12.95 44.83 -18.01
C LYS A 23 13.51 43.94 -19.13
N PRO A 24 14.64 43.26 -18.92
CA PRO A 24 15.32 42.53 -19.99
C PRO A 24 14.42 41.38 -20.48
N LEU A 25 14.41 41.11 -21.79
CA LEU A 25 13.70 39.98 -22.40
C LEU A 25 14.01 38.63 -21.71
N SER A 26 15.17 38.51 -21.04
CA SER A 26 15.53 37.35 -20.21
C SER A 26 14.58 37.13 -19.03
N THR A 27 14.08 38.20 -18.39
CA THR A 27 13.07 38.11 -17.32
C THR A 27 11.68 37.77 -17.85
N PHE A 28 11.35 38.21 -19.06
CA PHE A 28 10.08 37.85 -19.71
C PHE A 28 10.08 36.40 -20.19
N LEU A 29 11.17 35.93 -20.81
CA LEU A 29 11.34 34.53 -21.18
C LEU A 29 11.45 33.61 -19.97
N ALA A 30 12.08 34.05 -18.88
CA ALA A 30 12.09 33.30 -17.62
C ALA A 30 10.69 33.19 -17.00
N ARG A 31 9.91 34.28 -17.04
CA ARG A 31 8.52 34.31 -16.59
C ARG A 31 7.60 33.44 -17.47
N VAL A 32 7.74 33.53 -18.79
CA VAL A 32 6.96 32.69 -19.74
C VAL A 32 7.36 31.22 -19.60
N LYS A 33 8.66 30.91 -19.40
CA LYS A 33 9.11 29.53 -19.12
C LYS A 33 8.60 29.00 -17.77
N SER A 34 8.54 29.81 -16.71
CA SER A 34 7.96 29.38 -15.43
C SER A 34 6.44 29.22 -15.53
N GLU A 35 5.74 30.16 -16.17
CA GLU A 35 4.27 30.11 -16.34
C GLU A 35 3.84 28.96 -17.25
N THR A 36 4.59 28.62 -18.29
CA THR A 36 4.31 27.47 -19.18
C THR A 36 4.68 26.14 -18.53
N ALA A 37 5.76 26.07 -17.76
CA ALA A 37 6.12 24.86 -17.03
C ALA A 37 5.10 24.55 -15.92
N ASP A 38 4.68 25.55 -15.14
CA ASP A 38 3.73 25.36 -14.05
C ASP A 38 2.32 25.05 -14.56
N SER A 39 1.87 25.69 -15.66
CA SER A 39 0.55 25.43 -16.26
C SER A 39 0.47 24.10 -17.03
N PHE A 40 1.57 23.65 -17.66
CA PHE A 40 1.63 22.35 -18.34
C PHE A 40 1.68 21.18 -17.35
N VAL A 41 2.38 21.36 -16.22
CA VAL A 41 2.40 20.38 -15.12
C VAL A 41 1.01 20.25 -14.49
N ASP A 42 0.26 21.34 -14.34
CA ASP A 42 -1.10 21.33 -13.78
C ASP A 42 -2.15 20.67 -14.71
N GLN A 43 -1.88 20.58 -16.01
CA GLN A 43 -2.71 19.84 -16.98
C GLN A 43 -2.44 18.33 -17.00
N LEU A 44 -1.30 17.86 -16.49
CA LEU A 44 -0.90 16.45 -16.51
C LEU A 44 -1.24 15.70 -15.21
N VAL A 45 -1.65 16.42 -14.14
CA VAL A 45 -2.18 15.78 -12.94
C VAL A 45 -3.60 15.29 -13.25
N PRO A 46 -3.87 13.97 -13.24
CA PRO A 46 -5.22 13.48 -13.46
C PRO A 46 -6.10 14.03 -12.35
N LYS A 47 -6.99 14.98 -12.63
CA LYS A 47 -7.94 15.52 -11.64
C LYS A 47 -8.91 14.46 -11.10
N LYS A 48 -9.03 13.32 -11.77
CA LYS A 48 -9.92 12.21 -11.42
C LYS A 48 -9.15 10.91 -11.26
N LEU A 49 -9.38 10.24 -10.14
CA LEU A 49 -8.79 8.94 -9.84
C LEU A 49 -9.29 7.88 -10.84
N ASN A 50 -8.36 7.27 -11.57
CA ASN A 50 -8.64 6.22 -12.54
C ASN A 50 -8.32 4.84 -11.94
N LYS A 51 -9.06 3.80 -12.36
CA LYS A 51 -8.80 2.43 -11.89
C LYS A 51 -7.40 1.92 -12.27
N ILE A 52 -6.94 2.28 -13.47
CA ILE A 52 -5.62 1.88 -13.98
C ILE A 52 -4.51 2.56 -13.18
N SER A 53 -4.61 3.86 -12.92
CA SER A 53 -3.60 4.58 -12.13
C SER A 53 -3.52 4.05 -10.70
N LEU A 54 -4.67 3.74 -10.08
CA LEU A 54 -4.71 3.15 -8.75
C LEU A 54 -4.05 1.76 -8.71
N ASN A 55 -4.34 0.89 -9.70
CA ASN A 55 -3.70 -0.41 -9.79
C ASN A 55 -2.19 -0.31 -10.00
N ASN A 56 -1.74 0.61 -10.86
CA ASN A 56 -0.32 0.87 -11.07
C ASN A 56 0.37 1.34 -9.78
N GLN A 57 -0.30 2.19 -9.00
CA GLN A 57 0.21 2.62 -7.70
C GLN A 57 0.34 1.44 -6.73
N ILE A 58 -0.66 0.56 -6.65
CA ILE A 58 -0.60 -0.66 -5.81
C ILE A 58 0.60 -1.53 -6.20
N ILE A 59 0.84 -1.71 -7.50
CA ILE A 59 1.97 -2.51 -8.00
C ILE A 59 3.31 -1.85 -7.63
N ARG A 60 3.43 -0.51 -7.77
CA ARG A 60 4.64 0.24 -7.40
C ARG A 60 4.95 0.07 -5.90
N MET A 61 3.93 0.14 -5.05
CA MET A 61 4.06 0.00 -3.60
C MET A 61 4.53 -1.39 -3.15
N ARG A 62 4.45 -2.45 -3.96
CA ARG A 62 4.82 -3.82 -3.56
C ARG A 62 6.24 -3.92 -3.00
N LYS A 63 7.20 -3.26 -3.65
CA LYS A 63 8.61 -3.28 -3.21
C LYS A 63 8.78 -2.62 -1.84
N ASP A 64 8.11 -1.48 -1.64
CA ASP A 64 8.14 -0.72 -0.40
C ASP A 64 7.44 -1.46 0.74
N VAL A 65 6.28 -2.08 0.46
CA VAL A 65 5.55 -2.93 1.40
C VAL A 65 6.38 -4.14 1.80
N LYS A 66 7.03 -4.82 0.84
CA LYS A 66 7.92 -5.95 1.14
C LYS A 66 9.07 -5.52 2.05
N ARG A 67 9.68 -4.36 1.78
CA ARG A 67 10.74 -3.79 2.63
C ARG A 67 10.22 -3.45 4.03
N ALA A 68 9.03 -2.88 4.12
CA ALA A 68 8.37 -2.57 5.39
C ALA A 68 8.04 -3.85 6.20
N LYS A 69 7.54 -4.92 5.55
CA LYS A 69 7.29 -6.23 6.19
C LYS A 69 8.54 -6.72 6.90
N VAL A 70 9.68 -6.75 6.20
CA VAL A 70 10.97 -7.20 6.77
C VAL A 70 11.36 -6.36 7.99
N HIS A 71 11.26 -5.03 7.89
CA HIS A 71 11.59 -4.13 9.01
C HIS A 71 10.69 -4.36 10.22
N VAL A 72 9.38 -4.48 10.00
CA VAL A 72 8.40 -4.69 11.07
C VAL A 72 8.61 -6.06 11.71
N ILE A 73 8.79 -7.13 10.92
CA ILE A 73 9.07 -8.48 11.43
C ILE A 73 10.33 -8.45 12.29
N HIS A 74 11.44 -7.89 11.81
CA HIS A 74 12.66 -7.80 12.60
C HIS A 74 12.46 -7.04 13.91
N LYS A 75 11.75 -5.92 13.88
CA LYS A 75 11.45 -5.14 15.10
C LYS A 75 10.65 -5.97 16.10
N LEU A 76 9.61 -6.67 15.64
CA LEU A 76 8.75 -7.50 16.49
C LEU A 76 9.49 -8.74 17.02
N THR A 77 10.31 -9.39 16.20
CA THR A 77 11.11 -10.55 16.63
C THR A 77 12.12 -10.15 17.71
N ARG A 78 12.76 -8.98 17.57
CA ARG A 78 13.65 -8.43 18.62
C ARG A 78 12.87 -8.16 19.91
N THR A 79 11.68 -7.57 19.84
CA THR A 79 10.87 -7.31 21.05
C THR A 79 10.38 -8.60 21.71
N ILE A 80 10.03 -9.62 20.94
CA ILE A 80 9.70 -10.96 21.45
C ILE A 80 10.90 -11.54 22.21
N ALA A 81 12.10 -11.51 21.63
CA ALA A 81 13.31 -12.02 22.27
C ALA A 81 13.63 -11.27 23.57
N MET A 82 13.46 -9.94 23.59
CA MET A 82 13.63 -9.14 24.80
C MET A 82 12.60 -9.49 25.89
N LEU A 83 11.32 -9.66 25.52
CA LEU A 83 10.27 -10.02 26.47
C LEU A 83 10.52 -11.38 27.11
N ARG A 84 10.99 -12.36 26.33
CA ARG A 84 11.33 -13.71 26.82
C ARG A 84 12.56 -13.75 27.71
N LYS A 85 13.53 -12.87 27.47
CA LYS A 85 14.73 -12.72 28.31
C LYS A 85 14.52 -11.86 29.55
N SER A 86 13.39 -11.16 29.65
CA SER A 86 13.09 -10.25 30.75
C SER A 86 13.03 -11.01 32.08
N LYS A 87 13.82 -10.55 33.06
CA LYS A 87 13.85 -11.11 34.41
C LYS A 87 12.81 -10.39 35.29
N GLY A 88 12.29 -11.06 36.30
CA GLY A 88 11.32 -10.46 37.24
C GLY A 88 10.51 -11.48 38.03
N ASN A 89 9.53 -10.99 38.79
CA ASN A 89 8.57 -11.79 39.54
C ASN A 89 7.75 -12.70 38.59
N GLU A 90 7.29 -13.86 39.06
CA GLU A 90 6.58 -14.86 38.26
C GLU A 90 5.35 -14.28 37.56
N GLN A 91 4.61 -13.39 38.23
CA GLN A 91 3.46 -12.70 37.64
C GLN A 91 3.85 -11.81 36.44
N LEU A 92 5.01 -11.14 36.51
CA LEU A 92 5.50 -10.31 35.42
C LEU A 92 6.00 -11.17 34.26
N LYS A 93 6.70 -12.27 34.55
CA LYS A 93 7.12 -13.27 33.56
C LYS A 93 5.93 -13.83 32.80
N ALA A 94 4.85 -14.21 33.49
CA ALA A 94 3.62 -14.69 32.86
C ALA A 94 2.99 -13.64 31.94
N LYS A 95 2.97 -12.36 32.34
CA LYS A 95 2.48 -11.26 31.49
C LYS A 95 3.38 -11.05 30.25
N HIS A 96 4.69 -11.14 30.41
CA HIS A 96 5.64 -11.00 29.30
C HIS A 96 5.53 -12.16 28.31
N GLU A 97 5.37 -13.40 28.77
CA GLU A 97 5.21 -14.55 27.87
C GLU A 97 3.92 -14.44 27.07
N ARG A 98 2.79 -14.13 27.72
CA ARG A 98 1.50 -13.88 27.02
C ARG A 98 1.63 -12.79 25.94
N LYS A 99 2.38 -11.72 26.23
CA LYS A 99 2.67 -10.65 25.26
C LYS A 99 3.55 -11.14 24.12
N ALA A 100 4.60 -11.92 24.41
CA ALA A 100 5.49 -12.51 23.42
C ALA A 100 4.75 -13.47 22.49
N GLU A 101 3.86 -14.32 23.01
CA GLU A 101 2.99 -15.19 22.23
C GLU A 101 2.05 -14.40 21.30
N ARG A 102 1.39 -13.35 21.81
CA ARG A 102 0.54 -12.48 21.00
C ARG A 102 1.32 -11.82 19.87
N LEU A 103 2.52 -11.30 20.16
CA LEU A 103 3.40 -10.73 19.13
C LEU A 103 3.86 -11.77 18.12
N THR A 104 4.13 -13.01 18.55
CA THR A 104 4.50 -14.11 17.66
C THR A 104 3.37 -14.43 16.68
N LYS A 105 2.12 -14.49 17.16
CA LYS A 105 0.93 -14.64 16.30
C LYS A 105 0.81 -13.47 15.30
N LYS A 106 1.07 -12.23 15.75
CA LYS A 106 1.07 -11.05 14.87
C LYS A 106 2.16 -11.13 13.79
N VAL A 107 3.37 -11.58 14.13
CA VAL A 107 4.47 -11.78 13.15
C VAL A 107 4.09 -12.80 12.08
N LYS A 108 3.56 -13.97 12.49
CA LYS A 108 3.06 -14.98 11.54
C LYS A 108 2.01 -14.37 10.60
N ARG A 109 1.09 -13.59 11.15
CA ARG A 109 0.06 -12.95 10.33
C ARG A 109 0.63 -11.92 9.35
N ILE A 110 1.61 -11.12 9.76
CA ILE A 110 2.29 -10.18 8.86
C ILE A 110 2.94 -10.93 7.69
N ASP A 111 3.55 -12.07 7.96
CA ASP A 111 4.23 -12.87 6.94
C ASP A 111 3.25 -13.40 5.88
N GLU A 112 2.10 -13.94 6.31
CA GLU A 112 1.04 -14.49 5.46
C GLU A 112 0.33 -13.44 4.57
N LEU A 113 0.31 -12.17 4.98
CA LEU A 113 -0.41 -11.12 4.25
C LEU A 113 0.25 -10.80 2.91
N SER A 114 -0.55 -10.70 1.86
CA SER A 114 -0.07 -10.31 0.53
C SER A 114 0.27 -8.82 0.48
N GLU A 115 1.29 -8.44 -0.29
CA GLU A 115 1.68 -7.03 -0.39
C GLU A 115 0.56 -6.16 -1.00
N ASP A 116 -0.21 -6.74 -1.93
CA ASP A 116 -1.33 -6.06 -2.58
C ASP A 116 -2.48 -5.75 -1.63
N GLU A 117 -2.79 -6.64 -0.70
CA GLU A 117 -3.84 -6.40 0.30
C GLU A 117 -3.43 -5.28 1.25
N ILE A 118 -2.17 -5.26 1.68
CA ILE A 118 -1.63 -4.22 2.54
C ILE A 118 -1.63 -2.86 1.80
N ALA A 119 -1.20 -2.83 0.54
CA ALA A 119 -1.20 -1.61 -0.26
C ALA A 119 -2.63 -1.08 -0.48
N LYS A 120 -3.58 -1.95 -0.82
CA LYS A 120 -5.01 -1.58 -0.93
C LYS A 120 -5.51 -1.02 0.40
N PHE A 121 -5.27 -1.71 1.50
CA PHE A 121 -5.66 -1.27 2.84
C PHE A 121 -5.11 0.12 3.15
N ALA A 122 -3.80 0.34 2.97
CA ALA A 122 -3.15 1.62 3.27
C ALA A 122 -3.73 2.80 2.45
N LEU A 123 -4.11 2.55 1.19
CA LEU A 123 -4.72 3.56 0.32
C LEU A 123 -6.20 3.82 0.64
N THR A 124 -6.95 2.81 1.10
CA THR A 124 -8.38 2.93 1.38
C THR A 124 -8.71 3.41 2.78
N THR A 125 -7.85 3.13 3.76
CA THR A 125 -8.16 3.41 5.17
C THR A 125 -8.25 4.90 5.44
N THR A 126 -9.35 5.33 6.05
CA THR A 126 -9.57 6.70 6.54
C THR A 126 -9.33 6.84 8.03
N GLU A 127 -9.36 5.72 8.75
CA GLU A 127 -9.27 5.65 10.19
C GLU A 127 -7.83 5.81 10.69
N ASP A 128 -7.68 6.14 11.97
CA ASP A 128 -6.38 6.31 12.61
C ASP A 128 -5.63 4.98 12.68
N LEU A 129 -4.62 4.82 11.82
CA LEU A 129 -3.82 3.60 11.73
C LEU A 129 -3.18 3.20 13.07
N ASN A 130 -2.79 4.19 13.89
CA ASN A 130 -2.20 3.94 15.21
C ASN A 130 -3.18 3.22 16.14
N ARG A 131 -4.45 3.64 16.16
CA ARG A 131 -5.51 2.98 16.95
C ARG A 131 -5.75 1.56 16.44
N LEU A 132 -5.85 1.40 15.12
CA LEU A 132 -6.02 0.10 14.47
C LEU A 132 -4.90 -0.89 14.79
N SER A 133 -3.67 -0.42 15.01
CA SER A 133 -2.50 -1.24 15.29
C SER A 133 -2.44 -1.73 16.75
N THR A 134 -3.01 -0.97 17.70
CA THR A 134 -2.91 -1.22 19.15
C THR A 134 -4.11 -1.93 19.74
N ASP A 135 -5.31 -1.65 19.24
CA ASP A 135 -6.55 -2.03 19.90
C ASP A 135 -6.75 -3.54 19.89
N ILE A 136 -6.98 -4.14 21.06
CA ILE A 136 -7.12 -5.59 21.22
C ILE A 136 -8.41 -6.12 20.58
N LYS A 137 -9.47 -5.31 20.52
CA LYS A 137 -10.78 -5.68 19.96
C LYS A 137 -10.74 -5.93 18.45
N ILE A 138 -9.78 -5.33 17.75
CA ILE A 138 -9.67 -5.39 16.30
C ILE A 138 -9.02 -6.72 15.88
N PRO A 139 -9.46 -7.34 14.78
CA PRO A 139 -8.85 -8.58 14.29
C PRO A 139 -7.35 -8.40 14.03
N MET A 140 -6.56 -9.41 14.40
CA MET A 140 -5.09 -9.42 14.23
C MET A 140 -4.64 -9.12 12.80
N THR A 141 -5.44 -9.53 11.82
CA THR A 141 -5.21 -9.30 10.39
C THR A 141 -5.16 -7.81 10.08
N THR A 142 -6.17 -7.06 10.52
CA THR A 142 -6.26 -5.60 10.37
C THR A 142 -5.19 -4.90 11.19
N GLN A 143 -4.92 -5.37 12.41
CA GLN A 143 -3.83 -4.82 13.23
C GLN A 143 -2.47 -4.95 12.53
N ALA A 144 -2.21 -6.10 11.89
CA ALA A 144 -0.98 -6.37 11.15
C ALA A 144 -0.86 -5.45 9.92
N MET A 145 -1.93 -5.32 9.13
CA MET A 145 -1.96 -4.38 7.98
C MET A 145 -1.71 -2.94 8.44
N ALA A 146 -2.35 -2.50 9.53
CA ALA A 146 -2.17 -1.17 10.10
C ALA A 146 -0.73 -0.92 10.56
N THR A 147 -0.10 -1.89 11.24
CA THR A 147 1.30 -1.76 11.66
C THR A 147 2.26 -1.56 10.47
N ILE A 148 2.01 -2.23 9.35
CA ILE A 148 2.84 -2.09 8.13
C ILE A 148 2.54 -0.76 7.44
N ALA A 149 1.27 -0.35 7.37
CA ALA A 149 0.84 0.89 6.73
C ALA A 149 1.44 2.14 7.42
N ILE A 150 1.66 2.11 8.73
CA ILE A 150 2.33 3.19 9.49
C ILE A 150 3.81 3.32 9.12
N HIS A 151 4.45 2.26 8.63
CA HIS A 151 5.89 2.28 8.39
C HIS A 151 6.25 3.29 7.30
N LYS A 152 7.34 4.04 7.49
CA LYS A 152 7.77 5.16 6.63
C LYS A 152 7.80 4.86 5.12
N PHE A 153 8.20 3.64 4.74
CA PHE A 153 8.25 3.22 3.33
C PHE A 153 6.88 3.09 2.68
N VAL A 154 5.83 2.83 3.47
CA VAL A 154 4.45 2.76 2.97
C VAL A 154 3.73 4.09 3.17
N ALA A 155 3.93 4.74 4.32
CA ALA A 155 3.30 6.01 4.65
C ALA A 155 3.67 7.13 3.64
N GLY A 156 4.94 7.26 3.25
CA GLY A 156 5.38 8.28 2.30
C GLY A 156 4.64 8.22 0.95
N PRO A 157 4.70 7.10 0.21
CA PRO A 157 3.96 6.94 -1.05
C PRO A 157 2.45 7.11 -0.91
N VAL A 158 1.86 6.74 0.23
CA VAL A 158 0.42 6.93 0.50
C VAL A 158 0.08 8.40 0.68
N GLU A 159 0.89 9.15 1.44
CA GLU A 159 0.70 10.59 1.66
C GLU A 159 0.87 11.38 0.37
N GLU A 160 1.90 11.06 -0.43
CA GLU A 160 2.10 11.64 -1.76
C GLU A 160 0.88 11.41 -2.66
N TYR A 161 0.36 10.18 -2.67
CA TYR A 161 -0.80 9.84 -3.49
C TYR A 161 -2.10 10.49 -2.97
N ARG A 162 -2.25 10.67 -1.66
CA ARG A 162 -3.38 11.42 -1.06
C ARG A 162 -3.32 12.90 -1.36
N LYS A 163 -2.13 13.51 -1.43
CA LYS A 163 -1.96 14.90 -1.86
C LYS A 163 -2.36 15.09 -3.33
N ALA A 164 -2.01 14.13 -4.19
CA ALA A 164 -2.41 14.16 -5.59
C ALA A 164 -3.92 13.91 -5.79
N PHE A 165 -4.55 13.12 -4.91
CA PHE A 165 -5.97 12.76 -5.00
C PHE A 165 -6.68 12.90 -3.63
N PRO A 166 -7.24 14.07 -3.30
CA PRO A 166 -7.93 14.29 -2.02
C PRO A 166 -9.14 13.35 -1.81
N ASP A 167 -9.82 12.98 -2.90
CA ASP A 167 -11.01 12.10 -2.87
C ASP A 167 -10.67 10.59 -2.83
N LEU A 168 -9.38 10.24 -2.76
CA LEU A 168 -8.89 8.85 -2.73
C LEU A 168 -9.66 7.94 -1.75
N PRO A 169 -9.81 8.28 -0.45
CA PRO A 169 -10.44 7.36 0.50
C PRO A 169 -11.88 6.99 0.13
N LYS A 170 -12.63 7.91 -0.48
CA LYS A 170 -14.02 7.68 -0.88
C LYS A 170 -14.13 6.90 -2.19
N THR A 171 -13.19 7.16 -3.11
CA THR A 171 -13.24 6.64 -4.48
C THR A 171 -12.51 5.30 -4.65
N ALA A 172 -11.39 5.09 -3.95
CA ALA A 172 -10.58 3.88 -4.06
C ALA A 172 -11.35 2.57 -3.74
N PRO A 173 -12.16 2.47 -2.67
CA PRO A 173 -12.92 1.26 -2.40
C PRO A 173 -13.87 0.91 -3.55
N ASN A 174 -14.47 1.92 -4.18
CA ASN A 174 -15.39 1.72 -5.29
C ASN A 174 -14.68 1.26 -6.58
N LEU A 175 -13.48 1.77 -6.85
CA LEU A 175 -12.68 1.37 -8.01
C LEU A 175 -12.07 -0.03 -7.87
N LEU A 176 -11.74 -0.42 -6.64
CA LEU A 176 -11.14 -1.72 -6.31
C LEU A 176 -12.17 -2.87 -6.23
N LYS A 177 -13.47 -2.56 -6.16
CA LYS A 177 -14.53 -3.57 -6.28
C LYS A 177 -14.36 -4.36 -7.58
N LYS A 178 -14.22 -5.68 -7.47
CA LYS A 178 -14.28 -6.59 -8.61
C LYS A 178 -15.72 -6.53 -9.15
N LYS A 179 -15.91 -6.23 -10.44
CA LYS A 179 -17.22 -6.44 -11.09
C LYS A 179 -17.50 -7.94 -11.00
N LYS A 180 -18.62 -8.33 -10.38
CA LYS A 180 -19.08 -9.72 -10.44
C LYS A 180 -19.27 -10.06 -11.92
N ARG A 181 -18.48 -10.99 -12.45
CA ARG A 181 -18.75 -11.55 -13.79
C ARG A 181 -20.10 -12.23 -13.68
N LYS A 182 -21.11 -11.72 -14.39
CA LYS A 182 -22.36 -12.46 -14.58
C LYS A 182 -21.99 -13.67 -15.45
N ASN A 183 -21.73 -14.81 -14.82
CA ASN A 183 -21.62 -16.07 -15.56
C ASN A 183 -22.98 -16.28 -16.23
N LYS A 184 -23.08 -16.09 -17.54
CA LYS A 184 -24.23 -16.56 -18.32
C LYS A 184 -24.17 -18.08 -18.29
N LEU A 185 -24.90 -18.70 -17.37
CA LEU A 185 -25.19 -20.13 -17.39
C LEU A 185 -25.95 -20.39 -18.71
N LYS A 186 -25.33 -21.13 -19.63
CA LYS A 186 -26.04 -21.80 -20.70
C LYS A 186 -26.75 -22.99 -20.05
N LEU A 187 -28.03 -22.83 -19.74
CA LEU A 187 -28.97 -23.91 -19.50
C LEU A 187 -29.78 -24.05 -20.78
N GLU A 188 -29.45 -25.07 -21.58
CA GLU A 188 -30.37 -25.67 -22.53
C GLU A 188 -30.41 -27.15 -22.16
N THR A 189 -31.47 -27.51 -21.43
CA THR A 189 -31.89 -28.87 -21.17
C THR A 189 -32.83 -29.28 -22.30
N LYS A 190 -32.61 -30.46 -22.90
CA LYS A 190 -33.59 -31.42 -23.49
C LYS A 190 -32.80 -32.49 -24.25
N GLU A 191 -32.53 -33.66 -23.67
CA GLU A 191 -33.39 -34.85 -23.51
C GLU A 191 -33.52 -35.76 -24.76
N SER A 192 -33.53 -37.06 -24.45
CA SER A 192 -33.74 -38.28 -25.27
C SER A 192 -32.48 -38.82 -25.99
N SER A 193 -32.03 -40.05 -25.73
CA SER A 193 -32.82 -41.30 -25.69
C SER A 193 -32.23 -42.37 -24.74
N LYS A 194 -33.15 -43.20 -24.23
CA LYS A 194 -32.98 -44.38 -23.36
C LYS A 194 -32.08 -45.46 -23.99
N ASP A 195 -31.43 -46.29 -23.17
CA ASP A 195 -31.77 -47.72 -23.07
C ASP A 195 -31.03 -48.45 -21.92
N HIS A 196 -31.86 -48.99 -21.01
CA HIS A 196 -31.80 -50.31 -20.35
C HIS A 196 -30.45 -50.96 -19.98
N ASN A 197 -30.17 -51.14 -18.68
CA ASN A 197 -30.40 -52.39 -17.93
C ASN A 197 -29.75 -52.41 -16.53
N GLU A 198 -30.44 -53.07 -15.60
CA GLU A 198 -30.09 -53.28 -14.20
C GLU A 198 -28.96 -54.34 -14.02
N ILE A 199 -27.94 -53.98 -13.22
CA ILE A 199 -27.27 -54.73 -12.10
C ILE A 199 -26.90 -56.22 -12.34
N PRO A 200 -25.65 -56.72 -12.11
CA PRO A 200 -25.07 -56.71 -10.75
C PRO A 200 -23.56 -56.58 -10.53
N ASN A 201 -23.30 -56.07 -9.32
CA ASN A 201 -22.18 -56.26 -8.40
C ASN A 201 -21.32 -57.53 -8.64
N LEU A 202 -20.00 -57.35 -8.82
CA LEU A 202 -18.99 -58.40 -8.68
C LEU A 202 -17.79 -57.84 -7.92
N VAL A 203 -17.83 -58.07 -6.60
CA VAL A 203 -16.62 -58.25 -5.79
C VAL A 203 -15.90 -59.49 -6.32
N SER A 204 -14.61 -59.36 -6.61
CA SER A 204 -13.71 -60.51 -6.74
C SER A 204 -12.49 -60.27 -5.86
N GLU A 205 -12.47 -61.03 -4.78
CA GLU A 205 -11.46 -61.13 -3.74
C GLU A 205 -10.69 -62.43 -4.00
N SER A 206 -9.37 -62.33 -4.23
CA SER A 206 -8.37 -63.43 -4.27
C SER A 206 -7.10 -62.83 -4.92
N ASP A 207 -5.87 -62.88 -4.40
CA ASP A 207 -5.24 -63.96 -3.67
C ASP A 207 -4.07 -63.53 -2.77
N ASN A 208 -3.98 -64.29 -1.69
CA ASN A 208 -2.97 -64.39 -0.66
C ASN A 208 -1.65 -64.98 -1.19
N ARG A 209 -0.51 -64.32 -0.96
CA ARG A 209 0.78 -65.01 -0.75
C ARG A 209 1.64 -64.33 0.30
N LYS A 210 1.56 -64.87 1.52
CA LYS A 210 2.68 -64.95 2.45
C LYS A 210 3.85 -65.65 1.76
N ASN A 211 5.06 -65.10 1.86
CA ASN A 211 6.29 -65.88 1.87
C ASN A 211 7.17 -65.36 3.00
N ASN A 212 7.06 -66.06 4.13
CA ASN A 212 8.05 -66.07 5.20
C ASN A 212 9.18 -66.99 4.73
N ILE A 213 10.38 -66.45 4.54
CA ILE A 213 11.60 -67.26 4.39
C ILE A 213 12.36 -67.09 5.71
N ASN A 214 12.17 -68.08 6.58
CA ASN A 214 13.19 -68.49 7.52
C ASN A 214 14.06 -69.49 6.76
N ASP A 215 15.37 -69.25 6.71
CA ASP A 215 16.35 -70.33 6.62
C ASP A 215 17.39 -70.10 7.72
N ASN A 216 17.59 -71.15 8.49
CA ASN A 216 18.52 -71.29 9.61
C ASN A 216 19.96 -71.43 9.10
N GLU A 217 20.92 -70.85 9.83
CA GLU A 217 22.07 -71.57 10.40
C GLU A 217 22.74 -70.73 11.51
#